data_AF-A0A0I9UAS9-F1
#
_entry.id   AF-A0A0I9UAS9-F1
#
_cell.length_a   1.000
_cell.length_b   1.000
_cell.length_c   1.000
_cell.angle_alpha   90.00
_cell.angle_beta   90.00
_cell.angle_gamma   90.00
#
_symmetry.space_group_name_H-M   'P 1'
#
loop_
_entity.id
_entity.type
_entity.pdbx_description
1 polymer ?
#
loop_
_entity_poly.entity_id
_entity_poly.type
_entity_poly.pdbx_seq_one_letter_code
_entity_poly.pdbx_strand_id
1 'polypeptide(L)'
;MSYVVTVPEALQKAAATVRALRERAISANSESASPEITAVVAPALDADSRRVAAHLVQKGQQYRQTIAAAAVILEEFAAALDAGAAKYSAAEADNITALSYESSQ
;
A
#
# COMPACT_ATOMS: atom_id res chain seq x y z
N MET A 1 -24.11 -5.28 28.58
CA MET A 1 -23.10 -5.86 27.66
C MET A 1 -22.93 -4.91 26.50
N SER A 2 -21.71 -4.57 26.07
CA SER A 2 -21.50 -3.74 24.88
C SER A 2 -21.48 -4.62 23.64
N TYR A 3 -22.35 -4.35 22.68
CA TYR A 3 -22.28 -4.98 21.36
C TYR A 3 -21.13 -4.37 20.58
N VAL A 4 -20.23 -5.20 20.06
CA VAL A 4 -19.24 -4.78 19.07
C VAL A 4 -19.94 -4.88 17.72
N VAL A 5 -20.23 -3.74 17.09
CA VAL A 5 -20.71 -3.68 15.71
C VAL A 5 -19.50 -3.68 14.80
N THR A 6 -19.35 -4.70 13.98
CA THR A 6 -18.31 -4.74 12.96
C THR A 6 -18.86 -4.26 11.62
N VAL A 7 -17.98 -3.71 10.76
CA VAL A 7 -18.37 -3.26 9.41
C VAL A 7 -17.34 -3.82 8.42
N PRO A 8 -17.43 -5.11 8.07
CA PRO A 8 -16.48 -5.78 7.17
C PRO A 8 -16.32 -5.06 5.81
N GLU A 9 -17.38 -4.45 5.30
CA GLU A 9 -17.39 -3.71 4.03
C GLU A 9 -16.47 -2.48 4.07
N ALA A 10 -16.34 -1.83 5.24
CA ALA A 10 -15.44 -0.70 5.40
C ALA A 10 -13.97 -1.12 5.26
N LEU A 11 -13.62 -2.32 5.76
CA LEU A 11 -12.27 -2.88 5.63
C LEU A 11 -11.97 -3.26 4.18
N GLN A 12 -12.92 -3.87 3.47
CA GLN A 12 -12.77 -4.18 2.04
C GLN A 12 -12.58 -2.91 1.20
N LYS A 13 -13.37 -1.86 1.47
CA LYS A 13 -13.22 -0.57 0.79
C LYS A 13 -11.87 0.08 1.08
N ALA A 14 -11.40 -0.03 2.33
CA ALA A 14 -10.07 0.43 2.70
C ALA A 14 -8.97 -0.34 1.95
N ALA A 15 -9.06 -1.68 1.87
CA ALA A 15 -8.12 -2.50 1.13
C ALA A 15 -8.04 -2.11 -0.35
N ALA A 16 -9.19 -1.91 -1.00
CA ALA A 16 -9.25 -1.43 -2.39
C ALA A 16 -8.60 -0.05 -2.56
N THR A 17 -8.83 0.87 -1.62
CA THR A 17 -8.23 2.21 -1.63
C THR A 17 -6.71 2.15 -1.48
N VAL A 18 -6.21 1.28 -0.59
CA VAL A 18 -4.78 1.07 -0.38
C VAL A 18 -4.11 0.50 -1.64
N ARG A 19 -4.75 -0.46 -2.33
CA ARG A 19 -4.24 -0.99 -3.60
C ARG A 19 -4.22 0.06 -4.70
N ALA A 20 -5.25 0.90 -4.81
CA ALA A 20 -5.25 2.01 -5.76
C ALA A 20 -4.12 3.02 -5.48
N LEU A 21 -3.84 3.32 -4.20
CA LEU A 21 -2.71 4.16 -3.81
C LEU A 21 -1.37 3.52 -4.20
N ARG A 22 -1.22 2.21 -3.95
CA ARG A 22 -0.04 1.43 -4.34
C ARG A 22 0.20 1.49 -5.84
N GLU A 23 -0.82 1.25 -6.65
CA GLU A 23 -0.74 1.31 -8.12
C GLU A 23 -0.33 2.70 -8.61
N ARG A 24 -0.92 3.75 -8.02
CA ARG A 24 -0.56 5.13 -8.33
C ARG A 24 0.91 5.43 -8.00
N ALA A 25 1.40 4.94 -6.86
CA ALA A 25 2.80 5.12 -6.45
C ALA A 25 3.76 4.40 -7.41
N ILE A 26 3.47 3.15 -7.80
CA ILE A 26 4.28 2.40 -8.77
C ILE A 26 4.29 3.11 -10.13
N SER A 27 3.11 3.54 -10.61
CA SER A 27 2.98 4.17 -11.92
C SER A 27 3.78 5.47 -12.00
N ALA A 28 3.68 6.32 -10.97
CA ALA A 28 4.44 7.57 -10.89
C ALA A 28 5.96 7.34 -10.76
N ASN A 29 6.38 6.24 -10.15
CA ASN A 29 7.80 5.90 -9.95
C ASN A 29 8.42 5.14 -11.14
N SER A 30 7.63 4.75 -12.14
CA SER A 30 8.12 4.00 -13.29
C SER A 30 9.13 4.82 -14.12
N GLU A 31 10.16 4.16 -14.67
CA GLU A 31 11.15 4.81 -15.55
C GLU A 31 10.50 5.48 -16.76
N SER A 32 9.42 4.91 -17.27
CA SER A 32 8.66 5.45 -18.40
C SER A 32 7.96 6.77 -18.06
N ALA A 33 7.47 6.91 -16.82
CA ALA A 33 6.71 8.09 -16.40
C ALA A 33 7.61 9.22 -15.88
N SER A 34 8.73 8.88 -15.23
CA SER A 34 9.64 9.85 -14.62
C SER A 34 11.11 9.52 -14.86
N PRO A 35 11.57 9.48 -16.14
CA PRO A 35 12.96 9.20 -16.47
C PRO A 35 13.95 10.23 -15.87
N GLU A 36 13.49 11.46 -15.69
CA GLU A 36 14.28 12.59 -15.17
C GLU A 36 14.86 12.34 -13.77
N ILE A 37 14.25 11.48 -12.95
CA ILE A 37 14.70 11.15 -11.59
C ILE A 37 16.12 10.57 -11.60
N THR A 38 16.51 9.85 -12.66
CA THR A 38 17.84 9.22 -12.76
C THR A 38 18.68 9.76 -13.92
N ALA A 39 18.17 10.72 -14.67
CA ALA A 39 18.82 11.27 -15.87
C ALA A 39 19.55 12.61 -15.62
N VAL A 40 19.89 12.93 -14.37
CA VAL A 40 20.57 14.19 -14.03
C VAL A 40 21.97 14.24 -14.64
N VAL A 41 22.26 15.29 -15.41
CA VAL A 41 23.56 15.53 -16.06
C VAL A 41 24.27 16.70 -15.36
N ALA A 42 25.60 16.64 -15.34
CA ALA A 42 26.42 17.71 -14.79
C ALA A 42 26.25 19.01 -15.60
N PRO A 43 26.02 20.17 -14.95
CA PRO A 43 25.86 21.44 -15.66
C PRO A 43 27.16 21.99 -16.26
N ALA A 44 28.32 21.51 -15.77
CA ALA A 44 29.65 21.87 -16.27
C ALA A 44 30.65 20.70 -16.08
N LEU A 45 31.85 20.85 -16.64
CA LEU A 45 32.91 19.82 -16.64
C LEU A 45 33.70 19.73 -15.33
N ASP A 46 33.51 20.67 -14.42
CA ASP A 46 34.22 20.69 -13.14
C ASP A 46 33.87 19.47 -12.28
N ALA A 47 34.74 19.19 -11.31
CA ALA A 47 34.60 18.01 -10.46
C ALA A 47 33.36 18.08 -9.56
N ASP A 48 32.96 19.28 -9.13
CA ASP A 48 31.83 19.47 -8.23
C ASP A 48 30.50 19.24 -8.96
N SER A 49 30.34 19.80 -10.16
CA SER A 49 29.20 19.56 -11.05
C SER A 49 29.00 18.07 -11.34
N ARG A 50 30.08 17.34 -11.64
CA ARG A 50 30.03 15.88 -11.87
C ARG A 50 29.66 15.11 -10.61
N ARG A 51 30.21 15.51 -9.46
CA ARG A 51 29.90 14.87 -8.17
C ARG A 51 28.45 15.07 -7.77
N VAL A 52 27.91 16.28 -7.95
CA VAL A 52 26.50 16.60 -7.65
C VAL A 52 25.56 15.81 -8.56
N ALA A 53 25.83 15.76 -9.87
CA ALA A 53 25.02 14.97 -10.80
C ALA A 53 25.01 13.47 -10.41
N ALA A 54 26.19 12.90 -10.16
CA ALA A 54 26.30 11.50 -9.72
C ALA A 54 25.54 11.23 -8.41
N HIS A 55 25.62 12.16 -7.45
CA HIS A 55 24.88 12.04 -6.19
C HIS A 55 23.37 12.05 -6.40
N LEU A 56 22.86 12.95 -7.25
CA LEU A 56 21.43 13.06 -7.53
C LEU A 56 20.90 11.82 -8.26
N VAL A 57 21.66 11.27 -9.21
CA VAL A 57 21.31 9.99 -9.85
C VAL A 57 21.23 8.86 -8.82
N GLN A 58 22.23 8.74 -7.94
CA GLN A 58 22.22 7.73 -6.87
C GLN A 58 21.01 7.92 -5.94
N LYS A 59 20.67 9.17 -5.59
CA LYS A 59 19.49 9.48 -4.76
C LYS A 59 18.19 9.12 -5.46
N GLY A 60 18.07 9.37 -6.77
CA GLY A 60 16.92 8.95 -7.56
C GLY A 60 16.73 7.43 -7.58
N GLN A 61 17.83 6.67 -7.70
CA GLN A 61 17.79 5.21 -7.61
C GLN A 61 17.35 4.72 -6.22
N GLN A 62 17.88 5.31 -5.15
CA GLN A 62 17.47 5.00 -3.77
C GLN A 62 15.99 5.32 -3.52
N TYR A 63 15.51 6.46 -4.02
CA TYR A 63 14.11 6.83 -3.96
C TYR A 63 13.23 5.78 -4.64
N ARG A 64 13.59 5.33 -5.84
CA ARG A 64 12.83 4.30 -6.57
C ARG A 64 12.77 2.97 -5.83
N GLN A 65 13.87 2.54 -5.22
CA GLN A 65 13.91 1.36 -4.36
C GLN A 65 13.00 1.52 -3.13
N THR A 66 12.97 2.72 -2.55
CA THR A 66 12.10 3.04 -1.41
C THR A 66 10.63 2.93 -1.78
N ILE A 67 10.22 3.45 -2.95
CA ILE A 67 8.84 3.31 -3.44
C ILE A 67 8.50 1.85 -3.72
N ALA A 68 9.42 1.05 -4.27
CA ALA A 68 9.21 -0.37 -4.46
C ALA A 68 8.98 -1.11 -3.13
N ALA A 69 9.77 -0.81 -2.10
CA ALA A 69 9.57 -1.37 -0.77
C ALA A 69 8.24 -0.92 -0.14
N ALA A 70 7.87 0.36 -0.28
CA ALA A 70 6.59 0.88 0.19
C ALA A 70 5.40 0.19 -0.51
N ALA A 71 5.52 -0.15 -1.80
CA ALA A 71 4.49 -0.86 -2.52
C ALA A 71 4.27 -2.30 -1.99
N VAL A 72 5.30 -2.96 -1.47
CA VAL A 72 5.16 -4.26 -0.79
C VAL A 72 4.36 -4.07 0.51
N ILE A 73 4.74 -3.09 1.33
CA ILE A 73 4.05 -2.79 2.60
C ILE A 73 2.57 -2.46 2.37
N LEU A 74 2.25 -1.68 1.33
CA LEU A 74 0.86 -1.35 1.01
C LEU A 74 0.06 -2.59 0.59
N GLU A 75 0.66 -3.53 -0.15
CA GLU A 75 -0.03 -4.78 -0.51
C GLU A 75 -0.28 -5.67 0.72
N GLU A 76 0.73 -5.82 1.58
CA GLU A 76 0.59 -6.58 2.84
C GLU A 76 -0.48 -5.96 3.74
N PHE A 77 -0.54 -4.63 3.81
CA PHE A 77 -1.57 -3.94 4.56
C PHE A 77 -2.98 -4.17 3.96
N ALA A 78 -3.13 -4.10 2.64
CA ALA A 78 -4.40 -4.40 1.98
C ALA A 78 -4.84 -5.85 2.22
N ALA A 79 -3.91 -6.81 2.15
CA ALA A 79 -4.19 -8.21 2.46
C ALA A 79 -4.61 -8.42 3.92
N ALA A 80 -3.99 -7.71 4.87
CA ALA A 80 -4.38 -7.76 6.27
C ALA A 80 -5.80 -7.20 6.50
N LEU A 81 -6.18 -6.14 5.78
CA LEU A 81 -7.54 -5.58 5.81
C LEU A 81 -8.58 -6.57 5.27
N ASP A 82 -8.30 -7.23 4.14
CA ASP A 82 -9.17 -8.26 3.59
C ASP A 82 -9.33 -9.46 4.55
N ALA A 83 -8.24 -9.91 5.15
CA ALA A 83 -8.27 -10.98 6.15
C ALA A 83 -9.07 -10.57 7.40
N GLY A 84 -8.96 -9.31 7.83
CA GLY A 84 -9.77 -8.75 8.91
C GLY A 84 -11.26 -8.73 8.58
N ALA A 85 -11.62 -8.30 7.36
CA ALA A 85 -12.99 -8.29 6.88
C ALA A 85 -13.60 -9.71 6.89
N ALA A 86 -12.86 -10.70 6.37
CA ALA A 86 -13.30 -12.09 6.36
C ALA A 86 -13.53 -12.64 7.78
N LYS A 87 -12.63 -12.34 8.72
CA LYS A 87 -12.77 -12.78 10.12
C LYS A 87 -14.00 -12.18 10.80
N TYR A 88 -14.26 -10.89 10.61
CA TYR A 88 -15.43 -10.25 11.21
C TYR A 88 -16.74 -10.76 10.59
N SER A 89 -16.78 -10.94 9.27
CA SER A 89 -17.96 -11.50 8.59
C SER A 89 -18.26 -12.94 9.03
N ALA A 90 -17.23 -13.78 9.20
CA ALA A 90 -17.40 -15.14 9.73
C ALA A 90 -17.94 -15.13 11.17
N ALA A 91 -17.40 -14.26 12.04
CA ALA A 91 -17.86 -14.14 13.41
C ALA A 91 -19.34 -13.68 13.50
N GLU A 92 -19.77 -12.77 12.63
CA GLU A 92 -21.18 -12.37 12.55
C GLU A 92 -22.09 -13.54 12.13
N ALA A 93 -21.68 -14.34 11.15
CA ALA A 93 -22.43 -15.52 10.71
C ALA A 93 -22.53 -16.60 11.80
N ASP A 94 -21.44 -16.85 12.53
CA ASP A 94 -21.41 -17.80 13.65
C ASP A 94 -22.34 -17.35 14.78
N ASN A 95 -22.34 -16.04 15.11
CA ASN A 95 -23.23 -15.47 16.12
C ASN A 95 -24.71 -15.59 15.73
N ILE A 96 -25.06 -15.32 14.46
CA ILE A 96 -26.44 -15.49 13.96
C ILE A 96 -26.86 -16.96 14.06
N THR A 97 -25.96 -17.88 13.69
CA THR A 97 -26.22 -19.32 13.76
C THR A 97 -26.47 -19.77 15.20
N ALA A 98 -25.64 -19.36 16.16
CA ALA A 98 -25.81 -19.68 17.57
C ALA A 98 -27.17 -19.20 18.12
N LEU A 99 -27.55 -17.95 17.81
CA LEU A 99 -28.84 -17.37 18.22
C LEU A 99 -30.04 -18.13 17.64
N SER A 100 -29.93 -18.63 16.41
CA SER A 100 -31.00 -19.40 15.77
C SER A 100 -31.27 -20.75 16.46
N TYR A 101 -30.21 -21.38 16.99
CA TYR A 101 -30.34 -22.62 17.76
C TYR A 101 -30.97 -22.39 19.13
N GLU A 102 -30.64 -21.29 19.81
CA GLU A 102 -31.25 -20.94 21.10
C GLU A 102 -32.74 -20.61 20.96
N SER A 103 -33.15 -19.95 19.88
CA SER A 103 -34.57 -19.63 19.60
C SER A 103 -35.41 -20.86 19.21
N SER A 104 -34.78 -22.01 18.94
CA SER A 104 -35.44 -23.25 18.50
C SER A 104 -35.57 -24.29 19.62
N GLN A 105 -35.11 -23.97 20.85
CA GLN A 105 -35.30 -24.76 22.07
C GLN A 105 -36.33 -24.10 22.99
#